data_AF-A0A8S3K8R3-F1
#
_entry.id   AF-A0A8S3K8R3-F1
#
_cell.length_a   1.000
_cell.length_b   1.000
_cell.length_c   1.000
_cell.angle_alpha   90.00
_cell.angle_beta   90.00
_cell.angle_gamma   90.00
#
_symmetry.space_group_name_H-M   'P 1'
#
loop_
_entity.id
_entity.type
_entity.pdbx_description
1 polymer ?
#
loop_
_entity_poly.entity_id
_entity_poly.type
_entity_poly.pdbx_seq_one_letter_code
_entity_poly.pdbx_strand_id
1 'polypeptide(L)'
;MAREGLRTLVIAKKQLTQEKYQAFEQNITKARLQTINRTRCVREVIEILECDMELLGVTGVEDKLQLDVRQTLESLHNGGIKIWMLTGDKLETATCIAKSSKLIRRNDDIYIIQQVATREECLQELNIFKRKIGACLVITGDALQICLSFYE
;
A
#
# COMPACT_ATOMS: atom_id res chain seq x y z
N MET A 1 -14.83 -7.47 -3.28
CA MET A 1 -14.20 -6.18 -2.88
C MET A 1 -12.67 -6.18 -3.09
N ALA A 2 -11.84 -6.68 -2.18
CA ALA A 2 -10.37 -6.63 -2.38
C ALA A 2 -9.89 -7.44 -3.60
N ARG A 3 -10.52 -8.60 -3.87
CA ARG A 3 -10.25 -9.42 -5.08
C ARG A 3 -10.66 -8.72 -6.39
N GLU A 4 -11.51 -7.71 -6.32
CA GLU A 4 -11.93 -6.90 -7.47
C GLU A 4 -11.04 -5.65 -7.66
N GLY A 5 -10.05 -5.44 -6.79
CA GLY A 5 -9.12 -4.31 -6.88
C GLY A 5 -9.64 -3.01 -6.24
N LEU A 6 -10.70 -3.07 -5.44
CA LEU A 6 -11.23 -1.92 -4.70
C LEU A 6 -10.38 -1.66 -3.46
N ARG A 7 -10.14 -0.38 -3.14
CA ARG A 7 -9.60 0.04 -1.83
C ARG A 7 -10.70 -0.13 -0.80
N THR A 8 -10.49 -1.01 0.18
CA THR A 8 -11.50 -1.31 1.20
C THR A 8 -11.26 -0.53 2.48
N LEU A 9 -12.29 0.13 3.02
CA LEU A 9 -12.29 0.73 4.35
C LEU A 9 -13.35 0.06 5.22
N VAL A 10 -12.99 -0.24 6.47
CA VAL A 10 -13.92 -0.77 7.48
C VAL A 10 -14.41 0.39 8.33
N ILE A 11 -15.73 0.47 8.53
CA ILE A 11 -16.37 1.52 9.32
C ILE A 11 -16.98 0.88 10.57
N ALA A 12 -16.62 1.41 11.74
CA ALA A 12 -17.17 1.01 13.03
C ALA A 12 -17.57 2.24 13.84
N LYS A 13 -18.47 2.07 14.82
CA LYS A 13 -18.84 3.12 15.78
C LYS A 13 -18.68 2.61 17.21
N LYS A 14 -18.57 3.55 18.14
CA LYS A 14 -18.67 3.29 19.57
C LYS A 14 -19.57 4.34 20.21
N GLN A 15 -20.59 3.91 20.92
CA GLN A 15 -21.46 4.82 21.66
C GLN A 15 -20.82 5.12 23.02
N LEU A 16 -20.66 6.40 23.34
CA LEU A 16 -20.06 6.85 24.60
C LEU A 16 -21.14 7.48 25.48
N THR A 17 -21.07 7.22 26.79
CA THR A 17 -21.84 8.00 27.76
C THR A 17 -21.19 9.37 27.95
N GLN A 18 -21.94 10.32 28.49
CA GLN A 18 -21.45 11.69 28.70
C GLN A 18 -20.21 11.71 29.61
N GLU A 19 -20.18 10.87 30.64
CA GLU A 19 -19.07 10.77 31.60
C GLU A 19 -17.81 10.23 30.91
N LYS A 20 -17.95 9.18 30.09
CA LYS A 20 -16.83 8.60 29.32
C LYS A 20 -16.28 9.61 28.31
N TYR A 21 -17.16 10.35 27.65
CA TYR A 21 -16.75 11.40 26.72
C TYR A 21 -15.97 12.51 27.44
N GLN A 22 -16.46 13.02 28.57
CA GLN A 22 -15.79 14.06 29.35
C GLN A 22 -14.42 13.59 29.86
N ALA A 23 -14.33 12.34 30.35
CA ALA A 23 -13.06 11.77 30.78
C ALA A 23 -12.05 11.66 29.61
N PHE A 24 -12.52 11.21 28.44
CA PHE A 24 -11.70 11.18 27.23
C PHE A 24 -11.24 12.57 26.81
N GLU A 25 -12.14 13.56 26.78
CA GLU A 25 -11.84 14.95 26.39
C GLU A 25 -10.75 15.56 27.28
N GLN A 26 -10.83 15.35 28.60
CA GLN A 26 -9.81 15.80 29.53
C GLN A 26 -8.47 15.11 29.27
N ASN A 27 -8.47 13.80 29.05
CA ASN A 27 -7.25 13.03 28.83
C ASN A 27 -6.58 13.38 27.49
N ILE A 28 -7.35 13.53 26.41
CA ILE A 28 -6.80 13.88 25.09
C ILE A 28 -6.26 15.31 25.08
N THR A 29 -6.92 16.23 25.81
CA THR A 29 -6.43 17.61 25.97
C THR A 29 -5.10 17.63 26.71
N LYS A 30 -4.99 16.89 27.83
CA LYS A 30 -3.73 16.74 28.58
C LYS A 30 -2.63 16.12 27.71
N ALA A 31 -2.95 15.11 26.91
CA ALA A 31 -2.01 14.46 26.01
C ALA A 31 -1.51 15.41 24.89
N ARG A 32 -2.39 16.25 24.33
CA ARG A 32 -2.05 17.24 23.31
C ARG A 32 -1.15 18.37 23.82
N LEU A 33 -1.26 18.70 25.11
CA LEU A 33 -0.43 19.72 25.77
C LEU A 33 0.96 19.21 26.18
N GLN A 34 1.24 17.91 26.03
CA GLN A 34 2.57 17.37 26.32
C GLN A 34 3.63 17.93 25.36
N THR A 35 4.73 18.43 25.91
CA THR A 35 5.89 18.91 25.12
C THR A 35 6.76 17.75 24.65
N ILE A 36 6.83 16.66 25.43
CA ILE A 36 7.64 15.48 25.17
C ILE A 36 6.72 14.31 24.84
N ASN A 37 7.05 13.50 23.83
CA ASN A 37 6.31 12.29 23.46
C ASN A 37 4.81 12.51 23.16
N ARG A 38 4.40 13.72 22.77
CA ARG A 38 3.01 14.09 22.46
C ARG A 38 2.29 13.06 21.59
N THR A 39 2.92 12.63 20.50
CA THR A 39 2.33 11.67 19.55
C THR A 39 2.00 10.34 20.22
N ARG A 40 2.87 9.86 21.12
CA ARG A 40 2.65 8.63 21.87
C ARG A 40 1.52 8.79 22.88
N CYS A 41 1.53 9.86 23.68
CA CYS A 41 0.48 10.10 24.67
C CYS A 41 -0.90 10.23 24.02
N VAL A 42 -0.98 10.91 22.88
CA VAL A 42 -2.23 11.03 22.11
C VAL A 42 -2.69 9.65 21.61
N ARG A 43 -1.77 8.82 21.11
CA ARG A 43 -2.08 7.47 20.63
C ARG A 43 -2.64 6.59 21.76
N GLU A 44 -2.00 6.58 22.93
CA GLU A 44 -2.44 5.80 24.09
C GLU A 44 -3.88 6.16 24.52
N VAL A 45 -4.25 7.45 24.47
CA VAL A 45 -5.62 7.89 24.80
C VAL A 45 -6.63 7.47 23.72
N ILE A 46 -6.25 7.49 22.45
CA ILE A 46 -7.10 7.07 21.32
C ILE A 46 -7.33 5.55 21.35
N GLU A 47 -6.29 4.76 21.63
CA GLU A 47 -6.37 3.29 21.69
C GLU A 47 -7.45 2.82 22.69
N ILE A 48 -7.69 3.55 23.78
CA ILE A 48 -8.76 3.25 24.75
C ILE A 48 -10.16 3.36 24.11
N LEU A 49 -10.35 4.29 23.17
CA LEU A 49 -11.60 4.42 22.43
C LEU A 49 -11.74 3.34 21.35
N GLU A 50 -10.65 2.91 20.73
CA GLU A 50 -10.63 1.96 19.61
C GLU A 50 -10.84 0.47 20.01
N CYS A 51 -11.27 0.20 21.24
CA CYS A 51 -11.69 -1.13 21.71
C CYS A 51 -13.21 -1.31 21.68
N ASP A 52 -13.71 -2.54 21.50
CA ASP A 52 -15.13 -2.92 21.62
C ASP A 52 -16.08 -2.07 20.77
N MET A 53 -15.72 -1.84 19.50
CA MET A 53 -16.53 -1.07 18.56
C MET A 53 -17.56 -1.97 17.84
N GLU A 54 -18.70 -1.38 17.48
CA GLU A 54 -19.72 -2.01 16.64
C GLU A 54 -19.37 -1.81 15.17
N LEU A 55 -19.16 -2.91 14.44
CA LEU A 55 -18.95 -2.88 12.99
C LEU A 55 -20.22 -2.40 12.28
N LEU A 56 -20.10 -1.34 11.48
CA LEU A 56 -21.20 -0.81 10.69
C LEU A 56 -21.19 -1.30 9.25
N GLY A 57 -20.00 -1.48 8.68
CA GLY A 57 -19.88 -1.98 7.31
C GLY A 57 -18.49 -1.83 6.73
N VAL A 58 -18.40 -2.16 5.44
CA VAL A 58 -17.18 -2.07 4.64
C VAL A 58 -17.50 -1.30 3.37
N THR A 59 -16.72 -0.28 3.05
CA THR A 59 -16.80 0.44 1.77
C THR A 59 -15.70 -0.02 0.84
N GLY A 60 -15.97 -0.02 -0.46
CA GLY A 60 -15.00 -0.27 -1.51
C GLY A 60 -14.94 0.95 -2.44
N VAL A 61 -13.79 1.61 -2.50
CA VAL A 61 -13.54 2.73 -3.40
C VAL A 61 -12.75 2.20 -4.60
N GLU A 62 -13.28 2.42 -5.79
CA GLU A 62 -12.57 2.11 -7.03
C GLU A 62 -11.64 3.26 -7.40
N ASP A 63 -10.36 2.97 -7.62
CA ASP A 63 -9.51 3.87 -8.41
C ASP A 63 -9.90 3.73 -9.87
N LYS A 64 -10.75 4.66 -10.32
CA LYS A 64 -11.21 4.65 -11.70
C LYS A 64 -10.03 4.90 -12.65
N LEU A 65 -9.74 3.90 -13.46
CA LEU A 65 -8.79 4.03 -14.56
C LEU A 65 -9.35 4.96 -15.64
N GLN A 66 -8.44 5.57 -16.40
CA GLN A 66 -8.83 6.31 -17.61
C GLN A 66 -9.49 5.36 -18.62
N LEU A 67 -10.27 5.97 -19.52
CA LEU A 67 -10.93 5.25 -20.62
C LEU A 67 -9.87 4.50 -21.44
N ASP A 68 -10.21 3.29 -21.88
CA ASP A 68 -9.41 2.43 -22.77
C ASP A 68 -8.00 2.02 -22.29
N VAL A 69 -7.63 2.29 -21.03
CA VAL A 69 -6.31 1.87 -20.48
C VAL A 69 -6.08 0.37 -20.65
N ARG A 70 -7.08 -0.46 -20.33
CA ARG A 70 -6.96 -1.92 -20.43
C ARG A 70 -6.76 -2.37 -21.88
N GLN A 71 -7.60 -1.87 -22.80
CA GLN A 71 -7.52 -2.20 -24.23
C GLN A 71 -6.19 -1.76 -24.85
N THR A 72 -5.70 -0.59 -24.43
CA THR A 72 -4.42 -0.06 -24.90
C THR A 72 -3.27 -0.93 -24.42
N LEU A 73 -3.22 -1.28 -23.13
CA LEU A 73 -2.18 -2.16 -22.58
C LEU A 73 -2.20 -3.55 -23.22
N GLU A 74 -3.39 -4.12 -23.46
CA GLU A 74 -3.54 -5.40 -24.16
C GLU A 74 -3.01 -5.31 -25.61
N SER A 75 -3.31 -4.23 -26.33
CA SER A 75 -2.84 -4.02 -27.69
C SER A 75 -1.31 -3.88 -27.76
N LEU A 76 -0.71 -3.13 -26.84
CA LEU A 76 0.75 -2.99 -26.72
C LEU A 76 1.41 -4.34 -26.39
N HIS A 77 0.81 -5.12 -25.48
CA HIS A 77 1.32 -6.44 -25.13
C HIS A 77 1.27 -7.43 -26.31
N ASN A 78 0.16 -7.43 -27.05
CA ASN A 78 0.02 -8.24 -28.26
C ASN A 78 0.99 -7.81 -29.37
N GLY A 79 1.36 -6.54 -29.40
CA GLY A 79 2.44 -6.00 -30.25
C GLY A 79 3.86 -6.36 -29.78
N GLY A 80 4.01 -7.11 -28.69
CA GLY A 80 5.33 -7.51 -28.15
C GLY A 80 6.04 -6.42 -27.35
N ILE A 81 5.38 -5.31 -27.04
CA ILE A 81 5.97 -4.17 -26.32
C ILE A 81 6.03 -4.50 -24.82
N LYS A 82 7.20 -4.32 -24.22
CA LYS A 82 7.39 -4.42 -22.76
C LYS A 82 7.01 -3.09 -22.11
N ILE A 83 6.07 -3.13 -21.17
CA ILE A 83 5.50 -1.96 -20.52
C ILE A 83 5.96 -1.94 -19.07
N TRP A 84 6.52 -0.82 -18.63
CA TRP A 84 7.01 -0.63 -17.27
C TRP A 84 6.24 0.52 -16.63
N MET A 85 5.84 0.38 -15.37
CA MET A 85 5.18 1.43 -14.59
C MET A 85 6.19 2.05 -13.63
N LEU A 86 6.45 3.34 -13.79
CA LEU A 86 7.21 4.15 -12.83
C LEU A 86 6.22 5.07 -12.13
N THR A 87 6.16 5.01 -10.81
CA THR A 87 5.24 5.82 -10.01
C THR A 87 5.86 6.17 -8.67
N GLY A 88 5.53 7.36 -8.15
CA GLY A 88 5.87 7.80 -6.80
C GLY A 88 4.81 7.47 -5.75
N ASP A 89 3.77 6.72 -6.12
CA ASP A 89 2.75 6.26 -5.18
C ASP A 89 3.28 5.10 -4.30
N LYS A 90 2.56 4.81 -3.22
CA LYS A 90 2.89 3.69 -2.33
C LYS A 90 2.82 2.36 -3.08
N LEU A 91 3.62 1.40 -2.61
CA LEU A 91 3.71 0.06 -3.17
C LEU A 91 2.35 -0.61 -3.30
N GLU A 92 1.50 -0.51 -2.27
CA GLU A 92 0.19 -1.14 -2.24
C GLU A 92 -0.72 -0.54 -3.31
N THR A 93 -0.70 0.79 -3.47
CA THR A 93 -1.47 1.49 -4.48
C THR A 93 -1.01 1.11 -5.89
N ALA A 94 0.29 1.19 -6.14
CA ALA A 94 0.87 0.85 -7.44
C ALA A 94 0.53 -0.59 -7.86
N THR A 95 0.62 -1.52 -6.90
CA THR A 95 0.28 -2.93 -7.12
C THR A 95 -1.22 -3.11 -7.44
N CYS A 96 -2.10 -2.40 -6.73
CA CYS A 96 -3.54 -2.41 -7.01
C CYS A 96 -3.84 -1.88 -8.42
N ILE A 97 -3.24 -0.75 -8.82
CA ILE A 97 -3.42 -0.16 -10.15
C ILE A 97 -2.85 -1.07 -11.25
N ALA A 98 -1.69 -1.69 -11.04
CA ALA A 98 -1.10 -2.61 -12.01
C ALA A 98 -2.00 -3.84 -12.25
N LYS A 99 -2.66 -4.36 -11.20
CA LYS A 99 -3.64 -5.45 -11.33
C LYS A 99 -4.96 -5.00 -11.95
N SER A 100 -5.48 -3.84 -11.58
CA SER A 100 -6.76 -3.33 -12.10
C SER A 100 -6.67 -2.92 -13.57
N SER A 101 -5.51 -2.39 -13.99
CA SER A 101 -5.21 -1.99 -15.37
C SER A 101 -4.86 -3.15 -16.29
N LYS A 102 -4.69 -4.37 -15.77
CA LYS A 102 -4.20 -5.55 -16.51
C LYS A 102 -2.76 -5.44 -16.99
N LEU A 103 -1.99 -4.49 -16.45
CA LEU A 103 -0.54 -4.48 -16.64
C LEU A 103 0.09 -5.75 -16.04
N ILE A 104 -0.39 -6.16 -14.87
CA ILE A 104 -0.11 -7.46 -14.24
C ILE A 104 -1.37 -8.31 -14.36
N ARG A 105 -1.27 -9.53 -14.92
CA ARG A 105 -2.45 -10.40 -15.04
C ARG A 105 -2.84 -10.90 -13.64
N ARG A 106 -4.11 -11.24 -13.46
CA ARG A 106 -4.63 -11.67 -12.13
C ARG A 106 -3.93 -12.90 -11.55
N ASN A 107 -3.35 -13.74 -12.42
CA ASN A 107 -2.69 -14.98 -12.04
C ASN A 107 -1.15 -14.88 -12.07
N ASP A 108 -0.60 -13.71 -12.45
CA ASP A 108 0.84 -13.53 -12.45
C ASP A 108 1.31 -13.34 -11.00
N ASP A 109 2.38 -14.05 -10.65
CA ASP A 109 3.04 -13.87 -9.35
C ASP A 109 3.73 -12.50 -9.32
N ILE A 110 3.74 -11.87 -8.15
CA ILE A 110 4.48 -10.62 -7.94
C ILE A 110 5.71 -10.91 -7.10
N TYR A 111 6.87 -10.55 -7.63
CA TYR A 111 8.14 -10.58 -6.92
C TYR A 111 8.53 -9.17 -6.52
N ILE A 112 8.69 -8.92 -5.22
CA ILE A 112 8.93 -7.58 -4.69
C ILE A 112 10.34 -7.49 -4.12
N ILE A 113 11.13 -6.54 -4.62
CA ILE A 113 12.42 -6.14 -4.05
C ILE A 113 12.20 -4.83 -3.30
N GLN A 114 12.22 -4.87 -1.96
CA GLN A 114 11.92 -3.70 -1.12
C GLN A 114 13.13 -3.09 -0.42
N GLN A 115 13.96 -3.94 0.19
CA GLN A 115 15.10 -3.50 0.98
C GLN A 115 16.29 -4.35 0.60
N VAL A 116 17.23 -3.71 -0.09
CA VAL A 116 18.56 -4.21 -0.37
C VAL A 116 19.52 -3.15 0.15
N ALA A 117 20.59 -3.55 0.82
CA ALA A 117 21.61 -2.64 1.34
C ALA A 117 22.89 -2.70 0.49
N THR A 118 23.12 -3.85 -0.16
CA THR A 118 24.36 -4.13 -0.89
C THR A 118 24.11 -4.53 -2.34
N ARG A 119 25.14 -4.42 -3.16
CA ARG A 119 25.12 -4.85 -4.56
C ARG A 119 24.87 -6.36 -4.66
N GLU A 120 25.53 -7.12 -3.80
CA GLU A 120 25.42 -8.58 -3.74
C GLU A 120 23.98 -8.99 -3.48
N GLU A 121 23.28 -8.33 -2.55
CA GLU A 121 21.86 -8.55 -2.27
C GLU A 121 20.98 -8.22 -3.49
N CYS A 122 21.16 -7.06 -4.15
CA CYS A 122 20.40 -6.73 -5.36
C CYS A 122 20.61 -7.80 -6.46
N LEU A 123 21.85 -8.25 -6.68
CA LEU A 123 22.15 -9.29 -7.66
C LEU A 123 21.55 -10.66 -7.30
N GLN A 124 21.56 -11.02 -6.02
CA GLN A 124 20.92 -12.24 -5.54
C GLN A 124 19.41 -12.22 -5.80
N GLU A 125 18.73 -11.13 -5.44
CA GLU A 125 17.31 -10.92 -5.68
C GLU A 125 16.95 -10.98 -7.18
N LEU A 126 17.73 -10.31 -8.03
CA LEU A 126 17.55 -10.36 -9.48
C LEU A 126 17.79 -11.77 -10.05
N ASN A 127 18.75 -12.52 -9.51
CA ASN A 127 19.03 -13.89 -9.92
C ASN A 127 17.91 -14.86 -9.48
N ILE A 128 17.30 -14.63 -8.32
CA ILE A 128 16.12 -15.38 -7.87
C ILE A 128 14.94 -15.07 -8.80
N PHE A 129 14.69 -13.79 -9.09
CA PHE A 129 13.63 -13.39 -10.00
C PHE A 129 13.78 -13.98 -11.40
N LYS A 130 15.00 -14.00 -11.96
CA LYS A 130 15.29 -14.61 -13.28
C LYS A 130 14.89 -16.09 -13.39
N ARG A 131 14.84 -16.82 -12.27
CA ARG A 131 14.45 -18.24 -12.24
C ARG A 131 12.93 -18.42 -12.16
N LYS A 132 12.17 -17.37 -11.85
CA LYS A 132 10.71 -17.41 -11.79
C LYS A 132 10.12 -17.24 -13.18
N ILE A 133 9.16 -18.10 -13.51
CA ILE A 133 8.42 -18.06 -14.78
C ILE A 133 7.07 -17.40 -14.49
N GLY A 134 6.66 -16.45 -15.33
CA GLY A 134 5.35 -15.81 -15.21
C GLY A 134 5.21 -14.87 -14.00
N ALA A 135 6.32 -14.34 -13.50
CA ALA A 135 6.32 -13.37 -12.40
C ALA A 135 6.58 -11.94 -12.92
N CYS A 136 5.88 -10.97 -12.33
CA CYS A 136 6.12 -9.55 -12.50
C CYS A 136 7.06 -9.02 -11.40
N LEU A 137 8.04 -8.22 -11.80
CA LEU A 137 8.95 -7.57 -10.87
C LEU A 137 8.38 -6.24 -10.39
N VAL A 138 8.44 -6.02 -9.07
CA VAL A 138 8.21 -4.73 -8.44
C VAL A 138 9.43 -4.38 -7.61
N ILE A 139 10.00 -3.20 -7.84
CA ILE A 139 11.18 -2.72 -7.12
C ILE A 139 10.84 -1.37 -6.47
N THR A 140 11.16 -1.21 -5.19
CA THR A 140 10.98 0.07 -4.47
C THR A 140 12.01 1.09 -4.92
N GLY A 141 11.72 2.37 -4.72
CA GLY A 141 12.63 3.47 -5.09
C GLY A 141 14.01 3.34 -4.45
N ASP A 142 14.05 3.06 -3.14
CA ASP A 142 15.32 2.91 -2.39
C ASP A 142 16.16 1.74 -2.92
N ALA A 143 15.51 0.59 -3.18
CA ALA A 143 16.18 -0.57 -3.76
C ALA A 143 16.67 -0.30 -5.19
N LEU A 144 15.84 0.38 -6.00
CA LEU A 144 16.19 0.75 -7.37
C LEU A 144 17.39 1.70 -7.40
N GLN A 145 17.44 2.69 -6.50
CA GLN A 145 18.56 3.62 -6.39
C GLN A 145 19.87 2.88 -6.14
N ILE A 146 19.88 1.91 -5.23
CA ILE A 146 21.06 1.08 -4.96
C ILE A 146 21.41 0.25 -6.20
N CYS A 147 20.43 -0.38 -6.85
CA CYS A 147 20.71 -1.15 -8.06
C CYS A 147 21.27 -0.27 -9.21
N LEU A 148 20.86 1.00 -9.31
CA LEU A 148 21.29 1.94 -10.36
C LEU A 148 22.60 2.67 -10.05
N SER A 149 22.95 2.89 -8.77
CA SER A 149 24.18 3.60 -8.37
C SER A 149 25.48 2.92 -8.82
N PHE A 150 25.39 1.74 -9.42
CA PHE A 150 26.51 0.97 -9.93
C PHE A 150 26.60 0.93 -11.47
N TYR A 151 25.69 1.64 -12.17
CA TYR A 151 25.67 1.77 -13.64
C TYR A 151 26.00 3.19 -14.13
N GLU A 152 26.32 4.10 -13.21
CA GLU A 152 27.02 5.37 -13.49
C GLU A 152 28.54 5.13 -13.53
#